data_AF-A0A651H8C2-F1
#
_entry.id   AF-A0A651H8C2-F1
#
_cell.length_a   1.000
_cell.length_b   1.000
_cell.length_c   1.000
_cell.angle_alpha   90.00
_cell.angle_beta   90.00
_cell.angle_gamma   90.00
#
_symmetry.space_group_name_H-M   'P 1'
#
loop_
_entity.id
_entity.type
_entity.pdbx_description
1 polymer ?
#
loop_
_entity_poly.entity_id
_entity_poly.type
_entity_poly.pdbx_seq_one_letter_code
_entity_poly.pdbx_strand_id
1 'polypeptide(L)'
;MRRADSLIEVELKRRHDLITRLLPVVTASREHERQTQESVAQLRTQTEASPPDCAGPDPTAVLPVVRALAERYPALQSDRLFGELQRSLSETEQRIALSREYYNTMIEYWNSRLETIPDGWVAKLGSFKPRHFFEASGFERAAVRLALAD
;
A
#
# COMPACT_ATOMS: atom_id res chain seq x y z
N MET A 1 3.00 -15.87 10.90
CA MET A 1 3.12 -14.53 11.51
C MET A 1 4.47 -13.89 11.20
N ARG A 2 5.62 -14.23 11.84
CA ARG A 2 6.93 -13.62 11.47
C ARG A 2 7.27 -13.63 9.98
N ARG A 3 6.93 -14.72 9.27
CA ARG A 3 7.11 -14.81 7.81
C ARG A 3 6.23 -13.82 7.02
N ALA A 4 5.02 -13.54 7.50
CA ALA A 4 4.11 -12.58 6.86
C ALA A 4 4.56 -11.14 7.11
N ASP A 5 5.01 -10.83 8.33
CA ASP A 5 5.59 -9.51 8.66
C ASP A 5 6.77 -9.18 7.75
N SER A 6 7.74 -10.10 7.64
CA SER A 6 8.90 -9.91 6.76
C SER A 6 8.54 -9.83 5.27
N LEU A 7 7.46 -10.49 4.82
CA LEU A 7 7.01 -10.37 3.43
C LEU A 7 6.40 -8.99 3.15
N ILE A 8 5.64 -8.44 4.09
CA ILE A 8 5.08 -7.09 3.98
C ILE A 8 6.21 -6.06 3.94
N GLU A 9 7.21 -6.15 4.83
CA GLU A 9 8.38 -5.25 4.85
C GLU A 9 9.13 -5.24 3.52
N VAL A 10 9.40 -6.42 2.95
CA VAL A 10 10.11 -6.54 1.66
C VAL A 10 9.34 -5.84 0.54
N GLU A 11 8.02 -6.02 0.48
CA GLU A 11 7.19 -5.40 -0.57
C GLU A 11 7.01 -3.89 -0.34
N LEU A 12 6.93 -3.42 0.91
CA LEU A 12 6.93 -1.99 1.25
C LEU A 12 8.22 -1.30 0.81
N LYS A 13 9.37 -1.93 1.04
CA LYS A 13 10.67 -1.44 0.57
C LYS A 13 10.73 -1.41 -0.96
N ARG A 14 10.28 -2.49 -1.62
CA ARG A 14 10.21 -2.56 -3.08
C ARG A 14 9.34 -1.45 -3.67
N ARG A 15 8.20 -1.14 -3.04
CA ARG A 15 7.33 -0.04 -3.46
C ARG A 15 8.07 1.30 -3.38
N HIS A 16 8.75 1.57 -2.28
CA HIS A 16 9.54 2.80 -2.10
C HIS A 16 10.60 2.96 -3.20
N ASP A 17 11.33 1.88 -3.51
CA ASP A 17 12.33 1.87 -4.58
C ASP A 17 11.71 2.14 -5.96
N LEU A 18 10.54 1.56 -6.25
CA LEU A 18 9.82 1.77 -7.50
C LEU A 18 9.33 3.22 -7.65
N ILE A 19 8.80 3.83 -6.59
CA ILE A 19 8.38 5.23 -6.61
C ILE A 19 9.56 6.16 -6.86
N THR A 20 10.69 5.88 -6.21
CA THR A 20 11.93 6.64 -6.38
C THR A 20 12.43 6.60 -7.83
N ARG A 21 12.27 5.45 -8.51
CA ARG A 21 12.62 5.28 -9.93
C ARG A 21 11.59 5.90 -10.88
N LEU A 22 10.32 6.02 -10.49
CA LEU A 22 9.27 6.65 -11.29
C LEU A 22 9.41 8.17 -11.35
N LEU A 23 9.85 8.81 -10.25
CA LEU A 23 10.03 10.26 -10.15
C LEU A 23 10.80 10.87 -11.34
N PRO A 24 12.03 10.42 -11.68
CA PRO A 24 12.81 11.00 -12.77
C PRO A 24 12.17 10.80 -14.15
N VAL A 25 11.43 9.71 -14.38
CA VAL A 25 10.75 9.42 -15.65
C VAL A 25 9.59 10.39 -15.87
N VAL A 26 8.82 10.64 -14.80
CA VAL A 26 7.72 11.62 -14.82
C VAL A 26 8.25 13.04 -15.01
N THR A 27 9.36 13.41 -14.34
CA THR A 27 9.95 14.76 -14.49
C THR A 27 10.58 14.95 -15.87
N ALA A 28 11.31 13.96 -16.39
CA ALA A 28 11.96 14.05 -17.70
C ALA A 28 10.95 14.20 -18.85
N SER A 29 9.74 13.66 -18.66
CA SER A 29 8.66 13.80 -19.64
C SER A 29 8.11 15.22 -19.71
N ARG A 30 8.35 16.08 -18.70
CA ARG A 30 7.90 17.49 -18.65
C ARG A 30 8.81 18.35 -17.74
N GLU A 31 9.81 19.00 -18.33
CA GLU A 31 10.70 19.94 -17.62
C GLU A 31 9.99 21.25 -17.21
N HIS A 32 8.86 21.63 -17.83
CA HIS A 32 8.26 22.96 -17.73
C HIS A 32 6.74 23.00 -17.44
N GLU A 33 6.23 22.13 -16.57
CA GLU A 33 4.80 22.12 -16.23
C GLU A 33 4.53 22.11 -14.72
N ARG A 34 3.95 23.21 -14.22
CA ARG A 34 3.72 23.44 -12.78
C ARG A 34 2.87 22.34 -12.13
N GLN A 35 1.89 21.81 -12.87
CA GLN A 35 0.98 20.79 -12.38
C GLN A 35 1.66 19.41 -12.21
N THR A 36 2.67 19.11 -13.03
CA THR A 36 3.51 17.92 -12.88
C THR A 36 4.38 18.02 -11.63
N GLN A 37 4.94 19.20 -11.37
CA GLN A 37 5.77 19.46 -10.19
C GLN A 37 4.95 19.33 -8.88
N GLU A 38 3.70 19.78 -8.85
CA GLU A 38 2.79 19.57 -7.71
C GLU A 38 2.51 18.08 -7.45
N SER A 39 2.24 17.32 -8.51
CA SER A 39 1.96 15.87 -8.41
C SER A 39 3.20 15.08 -7.99
N VAL A 40 4.38 15.46 -8.50
CA VAL A 40 5.68 14.92 -8.12
C VAL A 40 6.02 15.28 -6.66
N ALA A 41 5.69 16.49 -6.21
CA ALA A 41 5.87 16.90 -4.82
C ALA A 41 4.99 16.07 -3.88
N GLN A 42 3.73 15.79 -4.25
CA GLN A 42 2.85 14.88 -3.50
C GLN A 42 3.41 13.45 -3.41
N LEU A 43 3.97 12.94 -4.51
CA LEU A 43 4.62 11.62 -4.51
C LEU A 43 5.87 11.60 -3.60
N ARG A 44 6.66 12.69 -3.59
CA ARG A 44 7.82 12.83 -2.71
C ARG A 44 7.43 12.89 -1.24
N THR A 45 6.43 13.70 -0.87
CA THR A 45 5.98 13.77 0.53
C THR A 45 5.42 12.43 1.01
N GLN A 46 4.73 11.67 0.16
CA GLN A 46 4.28 10.31 0.50
C GLN A 46 5.46 9.33 0.69
N THR A 47 6.52 9.50 -0.09
CA THR A 47 7.74 8.67 -0.02
C THR A 47 8.58 8.99 1.22
N GLU A 48 8.64 10.26 1.62
CA GLU A 48 9.36 10.73 2.81
C GLU A 48 8.58 10.47 4.12
N ALA A 49 7.25 10.55 4.08
CA ALA A 49 6.38 10.30 5.24
C ALA A 49 6.24 8.82 5.61
N SER A 50 6.64 7.90 4.72
CA SER A 50 6.66 6.46 4.96
C SER A 50 8.09 5.90 4.87
N PRO A 51 8.84 5.86 5.99
CA PRO A 51 10.08 5.10 6.08
C PRO A 51 9.86 3.64 5.63
N PRO A 52 10.88 2.96 5.09
CA PRO A 52 10.76 1.59 4.55
C PRO A 52 10.22 0.56 5.56
N ASP A 53 10.31 0.84 6.86
CA ASP A 53 9.88 -0.04 7.96
C ASP A 53 8.51 0.34 8.59
N CYS A 54 7.88 1.43 8.15
CA CYS A 54 6.61 1.84 8.72
C CYS A 54 5.44 1.29 7.89
N ALA A 55 4.61 0.47 8.54
CA ALA A 55 3.19 0.30 8.21
C ALA A 55 2.41 1.61 8.46
N GLY A 56 2.92 2.73 7.93
CA GLY A 56 2.33 4.05 8.04
C GLY A 56 1.04 4.18 7.23
N PRO A 57 0.35 5.34 7.36
CA PRO A 57 -0.99 5.56 6.80
C PRO A 57 -1.03 5.21 5.32
N ASP A 58 -2.13 4.56 4.94
CA ASP A 58 -2.26 3.73 3.76
C ASP A 58 -1.70 4.37 2.47
N PRO A 59 -0.62 3.81 1.88
CA PRO A 59 0.00 4.35 0.66
C PRO A 59 -0.74 3.96 -0.62
N THR A 60 -1.95 3.42 -0.48
CA THR A 60 -2.92 3.15 -1.57
C THR A 60 -3.17 4.38 -2.45
N ALA A 61 -2.75 5.58 -2.04
CA ALA A 61 -2.80 6.80 -2.83
C ALA A 61 -1.78 6.88 -3.98
N VAL A 62 -0.69 6.10 -3.99
CA VAL A 62 0.37 6.27 -4.98
C VAL A 62 -0.05 5.78 -6.37
N LEU A 63 -0.56 4.54 -6.48
CA LEU A 63 -0.94 3.97 -7.78
C LEU A 63 -2.06 4.76 -8.49
N PRO A 64 -3.11 5.26 -7.79
CA PRO A 64 -4.07 6.19 -8.36
C PRO A 64 -3.44 7.49 -8.88
N VAL A 65 -2.50 8.09 -8.15
CA VAL A 65 -1.77 9.29 -8.60
C VAL A 65 -0.95 9.00 -9.85
N VAL A 66 -0.25 7.87 -9.91
CA VAL A 66 0.52 7.45 -11.10
C VAL A 66 -0.39 7.20 -12.31
N ARG A 67 -1.59 6.62 -12.10
CA ARG A 67 -2.60 6.45 -13.17
C ARG A 67 -3.15 7.79 -13.66
N ALA A 68 -3.50 8.70 -12.75
CA ALA A 68 -3.97 10.04 -13.12
C ALA A 68 -2.91 10.82 -13.91
N LEU A 69 -1.62 10.65 -13.57
CA LEU A 69 -0.51 11.20 -14.35
C LEU A 69 -0.44 10.58 -15.76
N ALA A 70 -0.57 9.26 -15.87
CA ALA A 70 -0.58 8.58 -17.16
C ALA A 70 -1.75 9.04 -18.05
N GLU A 71 -2.95 9.25 -17.48
CA GLU A 71 -4.13 9.74 -18.20
C GLU A 71 -3.95 11.19 -18.69
N ARG A 72 -3.37 12.05 -17.86
CA ARG A 72 -3.09 13.45 -18.20
C ARG A 72 -1.97 13.61 -19.23
N TYR A 73 -1.01 12.69 -19.24
CA TYR A 73 0.19 12.78 -20.06
C TYR A 73 0.34 11.56 -20.96
N PRO A 74 -0.26 11.57 -22.17
CA PRO A 74 -0.16 10.45 -23.12
C PRO A 74 1.28 10.05 -23.48
N ALA A 75 2.23 10.98 -23.41
CA ALA A 75 3.65 10.71 -23.61
C ALA A 75 4.20 9.66 -22.62
N LEU A 76 3.70 9.65 -21.37
CA LEU A 76 4.05 8.62 -20.38
C LEU A 76 3.50 7.24 -20.76
N GLN A 77 2.34 7.19 -21.41
CA GLN A 77 1.75 5.92 -21.85
C GLN A 77 2.58 5.27 -22.97
N SER A 78 3.22 6.09 -23.81
CA SER A 78 4.15 5.61 -24.84
C SER A 78 5.54 5.28 -24.31
N ASP A 79 5.89 5.73 -23.10
CA ASP A 79 7.18 5.43 -22.48
C ASP A 79 7.18 4.00 -21.94
N ARG A 80 8.03 3.16 -22.52
CA ARG A 80 8.18 1.75 -22.16
C ARG A 80 8.66 1.58 -20.72
N LEU A 81 9.61 2.39 -20.26
CA LEU A 81 10.15 2.31 -18.90
C LEU A 81 9.07 2.72 -17.88
N PHE A 82 8.30 3.76 -18.17
CA PHE A 82 7.16 4.16 -17.34
C PHE A 82 6.14 3.01 -17.20
N GLY A 83 5.74 2.40 -18.32
CA GLY A 83 4.80 1.28 -18.31
C GLY A 83 5.30 0.06 -17.52
N GLU A 84 6.59 -0.29 -17.63
CA GLU A 84 7.21 -1.38 -16.88
C GLU A 84 7.24 -1.09 -15.36
N LEU A 85 7.57 0.14 -14.97
CA LEU A 85 7.58 0.56 -13.57
C LEU A 85 6.16 0.64 -12.99
N GLN A 86 5.18 1.16 -13.74
CA GLN A 86 3.78 1.22 -13.34
C GLN A 86 3.20 -0.18 -13.13
N ARG A 87 3.51 -1.13 -14.02
CA ARG A 87 3.10 -2.55 -13.88
C ARG A 87 3.72 -3.16 -12.63
N SER A 88 5.04 -2.99 -12.45
CA SER A 88 5.75 -3.51 -11.27
C SER A 88 5.19 -2.96 -9.97
N LEU A 89 4.85 -1.66 -9.95
CA LEU A 89 4.21 -1.01 -8.81
C LEU A 89 2.83 -1.63 -8.53
N SER A 90 2.02 -1.84 -9.57
CA SER A 90 0.70 -2.49 -9.44
C SER A 90 0.80 -3.92 -8.91
N GLU A 91 1.79 -4.70 -9.33
CA GLU A 91 2.03 -6.06 -8.82
C GLU A 91 2.46 -6.04 -7.35
N THR A 92 3.34 -5.10 -6.96
CA THR A 92 3.74 -4.92 -5.57
C THR A 92 2.55 -4.53 -4.68
N GLU A 93 1.67 -3.62 -5.13
CA GLU A 93 0.44 -3.27 -4.38
C GLU A 93 -0.48 -4.48 -4.18
N GLN A 94 -0.66 -5.31 -5.21
CA GLN A 94 -1.44 -6.55 -5.07
C GLN A 94 -0.82 -7.52 -4.07
N ARG A 95 0.51 -7.67 -4.08
CA ARG A 95 1.23 -8.53 -3.11
C ARG A 95 1.12 -8.02 -1.68
N ILE A 96 1.20 -6.70 -1.48
CA ILE A 96 0.98 -6.08 -0.17
C ILE A 96 -0.44 -6.36 0.32
N ALA A 97 -1.45 -6.17 -0.54
CA ALA A 97 -2.84 -6.43 -0.19
C ALA A 97 -3.07 -7.91 0.22
N LEU A 98 -2.57 -8.85 -0.58
CA LEU A 98 -2.65 -10.28 -0.27
C LEU A 98 -1.90 -10.64 1.02
N SER A 99 -0.74 -10.03 1.26
CA SER A 99 0.05 -10.29 2.48
C SER A 99 -0.65 -9.76 3.73
N ARG A 100 -1.32 -8.60 3.63
CA ARG A 100 -2.15 -8.03 4.70
C ARG A 100 -3.36 -8.91 5.00
N GLU A 101 -4.07 -9.37 3.97
CA GLU A 101 -5.19 -10.31 4.11
C GLU A 101 -4.71 -11.60 4.80
N TYR A 102 -3.63 -12.20 4.31
CA TYR A 102 -3.06 -13.42 4.88
C TYR A 102 -2.63 -13.25 6.35
N TYR A 103 -2.05 -12.09 6.70
CA TYR A 103 -1.75 -11.76 8.09
C TYR A 103 -3.03 -11.71 8.93
N ASN A 104 -4.04 -10.99 8.47
CA ASN A 104 -5.31 -10.84 9.17
C ASN A 104 -6.04 -12.17 9.36
N THR A 105 -6.08 -13.04 8.34
CA THR A 105 -6.65 -14.39 8.46
C THR A 105 -5.89 -15.24 9.49
N MET A 106 -4.56 -15.12 9.57
CA MET A 106 -3.79 -15.82 10.62
C MET A 106 -4.11 -15.32 12.02
N ILE A 107 -4.32 -14.00 12.18
CA ILE A 107 -4.71 -13.39 13.46
C ILE A 107 -6.12 -13.81 13.84
N GLU A 108 -7.05 -13.83 12.89
CA GLU A 108 -8.41 -14.32 13.08
C GLU A 108 -8.42 -15.77 13.55
N TYR A 109 -7.69 -16.66 12.85
CA TYR A 109 -7.55 -18.05 13.25
C TYR A 109 -6.91 -18.21 14.63
N TRP A 110 -5.87 -17.41 14.93
CA TRP A 110 -5.22 -17.41 16.25
C TRP A 110 -6.18 -17.00 17.36
N ASN A 111 -6.87 -15.86 17.19
CA ASN A 111 -7.80 -15.33 18.18
C ASN A 111 -9.00 -16.28 18.37
N SER A 112 -9.57 -16.82 17.29
CA SER A 112 -10.67 -17.79 17.34
C SER A 112 -10.28 -19.08 18.08
N ARG A 113 -9.05 -19.56 17.91
CA ARG A 113 -8.54 -20.72 18.67
C ARG A 113 -8.36 -20.45 20.16
N LEU A 114 -7.99 -19.22 20.54
CA LEU A 114 -7.91 -18.85 21.96
C LEU A 114 -9.29 -18.87 22.65
N GLU A 115 -10.36 -18.69 21.88
CA GLU A 115 -11.74 -18.69 22.37
C GLU A 115 -12.42 -20.08 22.31
N THR A 116 -11.87 -21.01 21.53
CA THR A 116 -12.46 -22.35 21.30
C THR A 116 -11.92 -23.39 22.29
N ILE A 117 -12.79 -24.24 22.87
CA ILE A 117 -12.39 -25.35 23.77
C ILE A 117 -11.96 -26.56 22.93
N PRO A 118 -10.87 -27.29 23.26
CA PRO A 118 -10.05 -27.19 24.49
C PRO A 118 -8.87 -26.22 24.42
N ASP A 119 -8.58 -25.66 23.24
CA ASP A 119 -7.43 -24.80 22.99
C ASP A 119 -7.39 -23.56 23.92
N GLY A 120 -8.55 -22.97 24.22
CA GLY A 120 -8.67 -21.84 25.16
C GLY A 120 -8.29 -22.18 26.60
N TRP A 121 -8.37 -23.43 27.03
CA TRP A 121 -7.92 -23.85 28.37
C TRP A 121 -6.40 -23.99 28.43
N VAL A 122 -5.81 -24.62 27.40
CA VAL A 122 -4.36 -24.68 27.24
C VAL A 122 -3.77 -23.27 27.05
N ALA A 123 -4.49 -22.41 26.34
CA ALA A 123 -4.14 -21.01 26.14
C ALA A 123 -4.02 -20.23 27.46
N LYS A 124 -4.99 -20.40 28.35
CA LYS A 124 -5.00 -19.78 29.69
C LYS A 124 -3.87 -20.31 30.57
N LEU A 125 -3.60 -21.62 30.55
CA LEU A 125 -2.47 -22.21 31.27
C LEU A 125 -1.12 -21.70 30.74
N GLY A 126 -0.99 -21.55 29.42
CA GLY A 126 0.21 -21.09 28.74
C GLY A 126 0.37 -19.57 28.62
N SER A 127 -0.54 -18.77 29.19
CA SER A 127 -0.54 -17.30 29.09
C SER A 127 -0.52 -16.75 27.65
N PHE A 128 -1.17 -17.45 26.71
CA PHE A 128 -1.27 -16.99 25.32
C PHE A 128 -2.26 -15.84 25.20
N LYS A 129 -1.87 -14.76 24.50
CA LYS A 129 -2.67 -13.53 24.35
C LYS A 129 -3.19 -13.37 22.92
N PRO A 130 -4.38 -12.76 22.75
CA PRO A 130 -4.87 -12.36 21.43
C PRO A 130 -3.91 -11.34 20.81
N ARG A 131 -3.92 -11.29 19.48
CA ARG A 131 -3.07 -10.39 18.69
C ARG A 131 -3.93 -9.42 17.91
N HIS A 132 -3.35 -8.26 17.61
CA HIS A 132 -4.01 -7.22 16.83
C HIS A 132 -3.94 -7.53 15.34
N PHE A 133 -5.02 -7.20 14.63
CA PHE A 133 -5.03 -7.20 13.18
C PHE A 133 -4.05 -6.16 12.64
N PHE A 134 -3.58 -6.39 11.42
CA PHE A 134 -2.92 -5.34 10.68
C PHE A 134 -3.99 -4.32 10.29
N GLU A 135 -4.00 -3.18 10.97
CA GLU A 135 -4.97 -2.11 10.72
C GLU A 135 -4.77 -1.56 9.31
N ALA A 136 -5.77 -1.80 8.45
CA ALA A 136 -5.96 -0.96 7.29
C ALA A 136 -6.56 0.35 7.78
N SER A 137 -5.72 1.35 8.01
CA SER A 137 -6.19 2.73 8.19
C SER A 137 -6.86 3.18 6.89
N GLY A 138 -8.15 2.84 6.68
CA GLY A 138 -8.95 3.38 5.58
C GLY A 138 -10.03 2.50 4.94
N PHE A 139 -10.37 1.31 5.45
CA PHE A 139 -11.43 0.48 4.84
C PHE A 139 -12.86 0.69 5.37
N GLU A 140 -13.11 1.71 6.19
CA GLU A 140 -14.44 2.33 6.26
C GLU A 140 -14.50 3.49 5.26
N ARG A 141 -14.75 3.15 3.99
CA ARG A 141 -15.32 4.12 3.06
C ARG A 141 -16.70 4.53 3.61
N ALA A 142 -16.76 5.68 4.27
CA ALA A 142 -17.92 6.54 4.08
C ALA A 142 -18.03 6.75 2.56
N ALA A 143 -19.03 6.13 1.94
CA ALA A 143 -19.35 6.37 0.54
C ALA A 143 -19.40 7.88 0.35
N VAL A 144 -18.45 8.43 -0.43
CA VAL A 144 -18.48 9.84 -0.83
C VAL A 144 -19.79 10.01 -1.58
N ARG A 145 -20.79 10.58 -0.89
CA ARG A 145 -22.05 11.00 -1.49
C ARG A 145 -21.66 12.10 -2.47
N LEU A 146 -21.53 11.74 -3.73
CA LEU A 146 -21.49 12.72 -4.80
C LEU A 146 -22.88 13.38 -4.81
N ALA A 147 -22.98 14.53 -4.15
CA ALA A 147 -24.05 15.46 -4.42
C ALA A 147 -23.80 15.98 -5.83
N LEU A 148 -24.38 15.29 -6.82
CA LEU A 148 -24.65 15.91 -8.10
C LEU A 148 -25.63 17.05 -7.79
N ALA A 149 -25.17 18.29 -8.02
CA ALA A 149 -26.06 19.42 -8.06
C ALA A 149 -27.01 19.22 -9.25
N ASP A 150 -28.32 19.31 -8.99
CA ASP A 150 -29.36 19.42 -10.02
C ASP A 150 -29.18 20.70 -10.86
#